data_AF-A0A2V8Y281-F1
#
_entry.id   AF-A0A2V8Y281-F1
#
_cell.length_a   1.000
_cell.length_b   1.000
_cell.length_c   1.000
_cell.angle_alpha   90.00
_cell.angle_beta   90.00
_cell.angle_gamma   90.00
#
_symmetry.space_group_name_H-M   'P 1'
#
loop_
_entity.id
_entity.type
_entity.pdbx_description
1 polymer ?
#
loop_
_entity_poly.entity_id
_entity_poly.type
_entity_poly.pdbx_seq_one_letter_code
_entity_poly.pdbx_strand_id
1 'polypeptide(L)' 'MFEESDVEVNLMRVFWEKVGVLGPVYRLVGQGFSDRDIAEKLNLTEISVQACAAWILHFLGFTKRNELIRYAGARTAM' A
#
# COMPACT_ATOMS: atom_id res chain seq x y z
N MET A 1 -25.95 -8.07 8.57
CA MET A 1 -25.49 -7.93 7.17
C MET A 1 -24.27 -7.02 7.17
N PHE A 2 -23.14 -7.52 7.65
CA PHE A 2 -21.86 -6.82 7.75
C PHE A 2 -20.75 -7.87 7.89
N GLU A 3 -20.47 -8.64 6.84
CA GLU A 3 -19.40 -9.66 6.90
C GLU A 3 -18.62 -9.85 5.59
N GLU A 4 -19.14 -9.38 4.45
CA GLU A 4 -18.44 -9.52 3.15
C GLU A 4 -17.18 -8.64 3.07
N SER A 5 -17.21 -7.45 3.68
CA SER A 5 -16.11 -6.48 3.65
C SER A 5 -14.91 -6.91 4.51
N ASP A 6 -15.14 -7.51 5.69
CA ASP A 6 -14.07 -7.92 6.60
C ASP A 6 -13.30 -9.14 6.08
N VAL A 7 -14.01 -10.09 5.44
CA VAL A 7 -13.38 -11.26 4.81
C VAL A 7 -12.53 -10.85 3.61
N GLU A 8 -13.03 -9.96 2.75
CA GLU A 8 -12.29 -9.46 1.60
C GLU A 8 -11.03 -8.70 2.02
N VAL A 9 -11.14 -7.80 3.00
CA VAL A 9 -10.00 -7.06 3.56
C VAL A 9 -8.95 -8.01 4.14
N ASN A 10 -9.38 -9.06 4.85
CA ASN A 10 -8.48 -10.04 5.43
C ASN A 10 -7.78 -10.89 4.35
N LEU A 11 -8.50 -11.35 3.33
CA LEU A 11 -7.93 -12.12 2.21
C LEU A 11 -6.93 -11.27 1.40
N MET A 12 -7.24 -10.00 1.15
CA MET A 12 -6.33 -9.10 0.45
C MET A 12 -5.08 -8.77 1.28
N ARG A 13 -5.22 -8.55 2.60
CA ARG A 13 -4.06 -8.40 3.49
C ARG A 13 -3.16 -9.63 3.40
N VAL A 14 -3.73 -10.82 3.61
CA VAL A 14 -2.99 -12.09 3.59
C VAL A 14 -2.31 -12.31 2.25
N PHE A 15 -2.97 -11.97 1.13
CA PHE A 15 -2.37 -12.05 -0.21
C PHE A 15 -1.13 -11.17 -0.30
N TRP A 16 -1.23 -9.89 0.02
CA TRP A 16 -0.11 -8.96 -0.14
C TRP A 16 0.99 -9.14 0.93
N GLU A 17 0.66 -9.64 2.12
CA GLU A 17 1.64 -10.09 3.14
C GLU A 17 2.41 -11.31 2.64
N LYS A 18 1.74 -12.31 2.05
CA LYS A 18 2.41 -13.48 1.45
C LYS A 18 3.32 -13.12 0.29
N VAL A 19 2.92 -12.14 -0.53
CA VAL A 19 3.73 -11.62 -1.63
C VAL A 19 4.91 -10.77 -1.10
N GLY A 20 4.87 -10.35 0.17
CA GLY A 20 5.96 -9.62 0.82
C GLY A 20 6.12 -8.17 0.35
N VAL A 21 5.14 -7.63 -0.39
CA VAL A 21 5.25 -6.32 -1.06
C VAL A 21 4.57 -5.17 -0.31
N LEU A 22 3.68 -5.45 0.65
CA LEU A 22 3.01 -4.38 1.42
C LEU A 22 3.99 -3.45 2.12
N GLY A 23 4.91 -4.02 2.91
CA GLY A 23 5.89 -3.26 3.67
C GLY A 23 6.79 -2.41 2.78
N PRO A 24 7.41 -2.98 1.72
CA PRO A 24 8.19 -2.23 0.75
C PRO A 24 7.41 -1.12 0.02
N VAL A 25 6.19 -1.40 -0.47
CA VAL A 25 5.35 -0.39 -1.13
C VAL A 25 5.00 0.73 -0.15
N TYR A 26 4.51 0.40 1.04
CA TYR A 26 4.19 1.37 2.09
C TYR A 26 5.37 2.29 2.42
N ARG A 27 6.58 1.72 2.58
CA ARG A 27 7.80 2.48 2.88
C ARG A 27 8.20 3.40 1.75
N LEU A 28 8.18 2.92 0.51
CA LEU A 28 8.58 3.72 -0.65
C LEU A 28 7.57 4.83 -0.96
N VAL A 29 6.27 4.59 -0.75
CA VAL A 29 5.26 5.66 -0.79
C VAL A 29 5.58 6.72 0.27
N GLY A 30 5.91 6.32 1.50
CA GLY A 30 6.32 7.26 2.56
C GLY A 30 7.55 8.11 2.23
N GLN A 31 8.43 7.61 1.35
CA GLN A 31 9.59 8.34 0.83
C GLN A 31 9.25 9.25 -0.36
N GLY A 32 8.00 9.24 -0.83
CA GLY A 32 7.52 10.08 -1.93
C GLY A 32 7.74 9.50 -3.33
N PHE A 33 8.12 8.22 -3.45
CA PHE A 33 8.30 7.60 -4.77
C PHE A 33 6.99 7.50 -5.55
N SER A 34 7.07 7.65 -6.87
CA SER A 34 5.93 7.42 -7.78
C SER A 34 5.65 5.91 -7.91
N ASP A 35 4.46 5.54 -8.38
CA ASP A 35 4.12 4.13 -8.58
C ASP A 35 5.05 3.45 -9.58
N ARG A 36 5.49 4.20 -10.61
CA ARG A 36 6.49 3.74 -11.57
C ARG A 36 7.85 3.47 -10.91
N ASP A 37 8.35 4.40 -10.09
CA ASP A 37 9.65 4.20 -9.42
C ASP A 37 9.62 3.00 -8.47
N ILE A 38 8.50 2.80 -7.78
CA ILE A 38 8.28 1.65 -6.89
C ILE A 38 8.23 0.36 -7.70
N ALA A 39 7.52 0.37 -8.83
CA ALA A 39 7.42 -0.78 -9.73
C ALA A 39 8.80 -1.20 -10.22
N GLU A 40 9.62 -0.24 -10.67
CA GLU A 40 11.00 -0.50 -11.09
C GLU A 40 11.87 -1.03 -9.93
N LYS A 41 11.77 -0.43 -8.73
CA LYS A 41 12.55 -0.85 -7.54
C LYS A 41 12.19 -2.23 -7.02
N LEU A 42 10.91 -2.61 -7.09
CA LEU A 42 10.41 -3.88 -6.57
C LEU A 42 10.28 -4.96 -7.64
N ASN A 43 10.66 -4.65 -8.89
CA ASN A 43 10.46 -5.51 -10.06
C ASN A 43 8.99 -5.98 -10.18
N LEU A 44 8.07 -5.03 -10.03
CA LEU A 44 6.62 -5.21 -10.14
C LEU A 44 6.08 -4.46 -11.36
N THR A 45 4.84 -4.73 -11.73
CA THR A 45 4.11 -3.87 -12.67
C THR A 45 3.56 -2.65 -11.95
N GLU A 46 3.49 -1.51 -12.63
CA GLU A 46 2.91 -0.28 -12.08
C GLU A 46 1.46 -0.50 -11.60
N ILE A 47 0.68 -1.29 -12.33
CA ILE A 47 -0.68 -1.68 -11.95
C ILE A 47 -0.72 -2.44 -10.62
N SER A 48 0.26 -3.34 -10.38
CA SER A 48 0.36 -4.05 -9.09
C SER A 48 0.66 -3.09 -7.94
N VAL A 49 1.50 -2.09 -8.18
CA VAL A 49 1.80 -1.06 -7.18
C VAL A 49 0.58 -0.19 -6.91
N GLN A 50 -0.13 0.24 -7.95
CA GLN A 50 -1.36 1.03 -7.83
C GLN A 50 -2.43 0.27 -7.03
N ALA A 51 -2.65 -1.01 -7.33
CA ALA A 51 -3.60 -1.85 -6.60
C ALA A 51 -3.19 -2.01 -5.13
N CYS A 52 -1.91 -2.25 -4.85
CA CYS A 52 -1.38 -2.34 -3.49
C CYS A 52 -1.54 -1.00 -2.73
N ALA A 53 -1.19 0.12 -3.35
CA ALA A 53 -1.32 1.45 -2.76
C ALA A 53 -2.78 1.84 -2.51
N ALA A 54 -3.69 1.54 -3.44
CA ALA A 54 -5.13 1.74 -3.28
C ALA A 54 -5.68 0.91 -2.12
N TRP A 55 -5.21 -0.34 -1.98
CA TRP A 55 -5.57 -1.18 -0.85
C TRP A 55 -5.07 -0.61 0.49
N ILE A 56 -3.81 -0.16 0.55
CA ILE A 56 -3.24 0.48 1.75
C ILE A 56 -4.05 1.74 2.13
N LEU A 57 -4.43 2.56 1.14
CA LEU A 57 -5.27 3.73 1.36
C LEU A 57 -6.62 3.33 1.96
N HIS A 58 -7.32 2.37 1.34
CA HIS A 58 -8.60 1.89 1.83
C HIS A 58 -8.50 1.31 3.25
N PHE A 59 -7.48 0.50 3.51
CA PHE A 59 -7.24 -0.12 4.82
C PHE A 59 -6.95 0.91 5.92
N LEU A 60 -6.25 1.99 5.60
CA LEU A 60 -5.95 3.08 6.55
C LEU A 60 -7.03 4.16 6.60
N GLY A 61 -8.10 4.03 5.82
CA GLY A 61 -9.17 5.03 5.75
C GLY A 61 -8.77 6.34 5.06
N PHE A 62 -7.73 6.31 4.23
CA PHE A 62 -7.25 7.46 3.46
C PHE A 62 -7.86 7.49 2.06
N THR A 63 -8.06 8.69 1.51
CA THR A 63 -8.56 8.86 0.14
C THR A 63 -7.48 9.33 -0.83
N LYS A 64 -6.44 10.01 -0.33
CA LYS A 64 -5.39 10.59 -1.17
C LYS A 64 -4.03 9.99 -0.84
N ARG A 65 -3.24 9.75 -1.89
CA ARG A 65 -1.84 9.34 -1.77
C ARG A 65 -1.03 10.25 -0.84
N ASN A 66 -1.28 11.56 -0.86
CA ASN A 66 -0.57 12.52 0.01
C ASN A 66 -0.79 12.25 1.51
N GLU A 67 -1.98 11.75 1.90
CA GLU A 67 -2.24 11.36 3.28
C GLU A 67 -1.38 10.16 3.66
N LEU A 68 -1.29 9.17 2.77
CA LEU A 68 -0.43 8.01 2.93
C LEU A 68 1.05 8.37 2.97
N ILE A 69 1.53 9.25 2.07
CA ILE A 69 2.91 9.75 2.08
C ILE A 69 3.22 10.40 3.43
N ARG A 70 2.33 11.27 3.93
CA ARG A 70 2.53 11.97 5.20
C ARG A 70 2.52 11.01 6.39
N TYR A 71 1.61 10.04 6.40
CA TYR A 71 1.49 9.04 7.46
C TYR A 71 2.67 8.07 7.50
N ALA A 72 3.08 7.56 6.35
CA ALA A 72 4.21 6.65 6.22
C ALA A 72 5.55 7.38 6.45
N GLY A 73 5.69 8.60 5.92
CA GLY A 73 6.86 9.46 6.07
C GLY A 73 7.15 9.86 7.52
N ALA A 74 6.10 10.09 8.32
CA ALA A 74 6.22 10.42 9.74
C ALA A 74 6.87 9.30 10.57
N ARG A 75 6.79 8.03 10.13
CA ARG A 75 7.39 6.88 10.81
C ARG A 75 8.80 6.51 10.33
N THR A 76 9.25 7.07 9.21
CA THR A 76 10.61 6.86 8.68
C THR A 76 11.63 7.89 9.18
N ALA A 77 11.21 8.92 9.91
CA ALA A 77 12.08 9.98 10.43
C ALA A 77 12.49 9.78 11.90
N MET A 78 12.27 8.59 12.47
CA MET A 78 12.67 8.20 13.83
C MET A 78 13.79 7.17 13.81
#